data_AF-A0A418FN06-F1
#
_entry.id   AF-A0A418FN06-F1
#
_cell.length_a   1.000
_cell.length_b   1.000
_cell.length_c   1.000
_cell.angle_alpha   90.00
_cell.angle_beta   90.00
_cell.angle_gamma   90.00
#
_symmetry.space_group_name_H-M   'P 1'
#
loop_
_entity.id
_entity.type
_entity.pdbx_description
1 polymer ?
#
loop_
_entity_poly.entity_id
_entity_poly.type
_entity_poly.pdbx_seq_one_letter_code
_entity_poly.pdbx_strand_id
1 'polypeptide(L)'
;MKFGTNVAALLSILALCVDHTEGHGRVVKPPHRGYLGRLPKYSAFVPVNYDDDGLSAGGLGATRGGKHGVCGDPYNGAREHETGGKYGLFPKHGSKVIAACYAPGATVDIEVDITANHWGYFTFGLCKLDTRESKETEECFQLLAQPNGETKWPVPYGAPGSDATANLQYKLPASVTCEGESHCVLRWWYTSGNNPGGVNEQKQFWNCIDIYIGNSCGATPPSSPTAAPATTTSKVPVTYPPVTTTKSPATTVKPFPSSYAPITPATPTPSPFTRGPTVKPTVPPPAGTCGGCTNCYYGPTKACFSGWTKQDCSTNAIFTWCGA
;
A
#
# COMPACT_ATOMS: atom_id res chain seq x y z
N MET A 1 6.42 -57.93 -36.75
CA MET A 1 5.37 -57.30 -35.93
C MET A 1 5.74 -57.42 -34.45
N LYS A 2 6.00 -56.27 -33.81
CA LYS A 2 5.76 -55.88 -32.40
C LYS A 2 6.76 -54.77 -32.05
N PHE A 3 6.34 -53.54 -32.33
CA PHE A 3 6.95 -52.34 -31.77
C PHE A 3 6.31 -52.08 -30.40
N GLY A 4 7.15 -51.89 -29.39
CA GLY A 4 6.82 -51.54 -28.00
C GLY A 4 8.13 -51.69 -27.23
N THR A 5 8.59 -50.77 -26.40
CA THR A 5 7.90 -49.76 -25.61
C THR A 5 8.99 -48.77 -25.14
N ASN A 6 8.58 -47.57 -24.71
CA ASN A 6 9.34 -46.63 -23.86
C ASN A 6 10.07 -45.46 -24.54
N VAL A 7 9.34 -44.70 -25.37
CA VAL A 7 9.52 -43.25 -25.42
C VAL A 7 8.84 -42.68 -24.16
N ALA A 8 9.54 -42.69 -23.02
CA ALA A 8 9.01 -42.14 -21.78
C ALA A 8 10.14 -41.81 -20.79
N ALA A 9 11.01 -40.86 -21.13
CA ALA A 9 11.91 -40.23 -20.17
C ALA A 9 12.43 -38.89 -20.67
N LEU A 10 11.57 -38.02 -21.21
CA LEU A 10 12.00 -36.67 -21.59
C LEU A 10 10.85 -35.67 -21.54
N LEU A 11 10.22 -35.49 -20.37
CA LEU A 11 9.31 -34.37 -20.10
C LEU A 11 8.92 -34.37 -18.62
N SER A 12 9.78 -33.86 -17.74
CA SER A 12 9.43 -33.43 -16.37
C SER A 12 10.47 -32.45 -15.81
N ILE A 13 10.82 -31.40 -16.56
CA ILE A 13 11.40 -30.18 -15.97
C ILE A 13 10.52 -29.03 -16.46
N LEU A 14 9.32 -28.94 -15.90
CA LEU A 14 8.49 -27.76 -16.02
C LEU A 14 7.67 -27.64 -14.73
N ALA A 15 7.64 -26.42 -14.17
CA ALA A 15 6.95 -25.99 -12.96
C ALA A 15 7.70 -26.18 -11.62
N LEU A 16 8.79 -25.42 -11.46
CA LEU A 16 9.08 -24.72 -10.19
C LEU A 16 9.45 -23.25 -10.46
N CYS A 17 8.70 -22.59 -11.34
CA CYS A 17 8.50 -21.16 -11.18
C CYS A 17 7.43 -21.05 -10.09
N VAL A 18 7.87 -21.02 -8.83
CA VAL A 18 7.01 -20.48 -7.78
C VAL A 18 6.99 -18.98 -8.05
N ASP A 19 6.07 -18.56 -8.92
CA ASP A 19 5.66 -17.17 -8.98
C ASP A 19 5.05 -16.87 -7.61
N HIS A 20 5.88 -16.35 -6.70
CA HIS A 20 5.39 -15.67 -5.50
C HIS A 20 4.80 -14.32 -5.94
N THR A 21 3.79 -14.33 -6.81
CA THR A 21 2.91 -13.17 -6.95
C THR A 21 1.95 -13.21 -5.78
N GLU A 22 2.46 -12.84 -4.63
CA GLU A 22 1.61 -12.48 -3.52
C GLU A 22 1.81 -10.97 -3.38
N GLY A 23 0.89 -10.20 -3.95
CA GLY A 23 0.81 -8.76 -3.82
C GLY A 23 -0.02 -8.41 -2.60
N HIS A 24 0.36 -7.34 -1.88
CA HIS A 24 -0.09 -7.07 -0.51
C HIS A 24 -0.24 -5.59 -0.17
N GLY A 25 -0.13 -4.76 -1.19
CA GLY A 25 -0.33 -3.33 -1.12
C GLY A 25 0.95 -2.50 -1.01
N ARG A 26 0.79 -1.23 -1.35
CA ARG A 26 1.87 -0.25 -1.47
C ARG A 26 1.37 1.15 -1.17
N VAL A 27 2.22 2.00 -0.63
CA VAL A 27 1.93 3.43 -0.45
C VAL A 27 2.20 4.19 -1.74
N VAL A 28 1.14 4.63 -2.43
CA VAL A 28 1.25 5.36 -3.70
C VAL A 28 1.30 6.88 -3.50
N LYS A 29 0.84 7.39 -2.34
CA LYS A 29 0.94 8.79 -1.95
C LYS A 29 1.25 8.93 -0.45
N PRO A 30 2.28 9.71 -0.07
CA PRO A 30 3.46 9.98 -0.89
C PRO A 30 4.10 8.66 -1.36
N PRO A 31 4.60 8.56 -2.60
CA PRO A 31 5.04 7.29 -3.18
C PRO A 31 6.26 6.71 -2.47
N HIS A 32 6.18 5.44 -2.07
CA HIS A 32 7.31 4.76 -1.42
C HIS A 32 8.46 4.43 -2.38
N ARG A 33 9.64 4.14 -1.80
CA ARG A 33 10.89 3.87 -2.52
C ARG A 33 10.73 2.88 -3.69
N GLY A 34 9.98 1.78 -3.49
CA GLY A 34 9.71 0.77 -4.52
C GLY A 34 8.82 1.29 -5.67
N TYR A 35 7.83 2.13 -5.36
CA TYR A 35 6.88 2.66 -6.34
C TYR A 35 7.43 3.86 -7.14
N LEU A 36 8.45 4.57 -6.62
CA LEU A 36 9.00 5.78 -7.27
C LEU A 36 9.29 5.57 -8.77
N GLY A 37 9.96 4.46 -9.13
CA GLY A 37 10.36 4.19 -10.52
C GLY A 37 9.22 4.07 -11.52
N ARG A 38 7.98 3.81 -11.07
CA ARG A 38 6.78 3.77 -11.92
C ARG A 38 6.31 5.16 -12.35
N LEU A 39 6.72 6.21 -11.62
CA LEU A 39 6.26 7.57 -11.87
C LEU A 39 7.20 8.28 -12.85
N PRO A 40 6.67 8.96 -13.89
CA PRO A 40 7.50 9.66 -14.88
C PRO A 40 8.53 10.62 -14.26
N LYS A 41 8.16 11.32 -13.18
CA LYS A 41 9.03 12.24 -12.42
C LYS A 41 10.34 11.60 -11.92
N TYR A 42 10.30 10.33 -11.51
CA TYR A 42 11.43 9.65 -10.89
C TYR A 42 12.08 8.59 -11.79
N SER A 43 11.46 8.26 -12.92
CA SER A 43 11.91 7.21 -13.86
C SER A 43 13.35 7.37 -14.37
N ALA A 44 13.90 8.60 -14.38
CA ALA A 44 15.30 8.86 -14.74
C ALA A 44 16.31 8.55 -13.62
N PHE A 45 15.85 8.33 -12.39
CA PHE A 45 16.68 8.17 -11.19
C PHE A 45 16.48 6.82 -10.50
N VAL A 46 15.22 6.33 -10.46
CA VAL A 46 14.84 5.11 -9.74
C VAL A 46 14.39 4.06 -10.75
N PRO A 47 14.98 2.85 -10.76
CA PRO A 47 14.49 1.77 -11.61
C PRO A 47 13.09 1.32 -11.16
N VAL A 48 12.29 0.82 -12.11
CA VAL A 48 10.98 0.22 -11.77
C VAL A 48 11.21 -1.01 -10.88
N ASN A 49 10.57 -1.04 -9.70
CA ASN A 49 10.36 -2.27 -8.96
C ASN A 49 9.02 -2.87 -9.41
N TYR A 50 9.06 -4.09 -9.95
CA TYR A 50 7.85 -4.81 -10.37
C TYR A 50 7.12 -5.49 -9.21
N ASP A 51 7.79 -5.65 -8.07
CA ASP A 51 7.32 -6.28 -6.84
C ASP A 51 7.16 -5.24 -5.70
N ASP A 52 6.75 -4.02 -6.06
CA ASP A 52 6.64 -2.90 -5.13
C ASP A 52 5.46 -3.02 -4.15
N ASP A 53 4.48 -3.85 -4.45
CA ASP A 53 3.40 -4.23 -3.54
C ASP A 53 3.66 -5.55 -2.78
N GLY A 54 4.85 -6.15 -2.93
CA GLY A 54 5.21 -7.46 -2.36
C GLY A 54 6.16 -7.40 -1.16
N LEU A 55 6.43 -6.23 -0.57
CA LEU A 55 7.49 -6.01 0.43
C LEU A 55 7.19 -6.62 1.82
N SER A 56 7.22 -7.96 1.88
CA SER A 56 6.71 -8.77 2.98
C SER A 56 7.77 -9.29 3.96
N ALA A 57 8.99 -8.75 3.90
CA ALA A 57 10.16 -9.21 4.62
C ALA A 57 10.49 -10.71 4.44
N GLY A 58 10.18 -11.27 3.27
CA GLY A 58 10.33 -12.70 2.97
C GLY A 58 9.14 -13.58 3.38
N GLY A 59 8.06 -12.96 3.88
CA GLY A 59 6.77 -13.61 4.13
C GLY A 59 6.62 -14.15 5.55
N LEU A 60 5.44 -14.69 5.86
CA LEU A 60 5.06 -15.12 7.21
C LEU A 60 6.08 -16.08 7.86
N GLY A 61 6.64 -17.01 7.08
CA GLY A 61 7.65 -17.94 7.59
C GLY A 61 8.92 -17.23 8.07
N ALA A 62 9.34 -16.15 7.41
CA ALA A 62 10.53 -15.39 7.75
C ALA A 62 10.29 -14.46 8.96
N THR A 63 9.09 -13.86 9.06
CA THR A 63 8.76 -12.88 10.10
C THR A 63 8.32 -13.51 11.42
N ARG A 64 8.06 -14.81 11.48
CA ARG A 64 7.56 -15.50 12.69
C ARG A 64 8.44 -15.36 13.93
N GLY A 65 9.74 -15.13 13.74
CA GLY A 65 10.71 -14.86 14.81
C GLY A 65 10.90 -13.37 15.13
N GLY A 66 10.06 -12.48 14.59
CA GLY A 66 10.20 -11.03 14.71
C GLY A 66 11.34 -10.43 13.88
N LYS A 67 11.95 -11.20 12.97
CA LYS A 67 13.06 -10.75 12.14
C LYS A 67 12.57 -10.25 10.79
N HIS A 68 12.88 -9.01 10.46
CA HIS A 68 12.57 -8.39 9.17
C HIS A 68 13.60 -7.32 8.81
N GLY A 69 13.64 -6.91 7.55
CA GLY A 69 14.31 -5.68 7.15
C GLY A 69 13.49 -4.45 7.53
N VAL A 70 14.14 -3.29 7.62
CA VAL A 70 13.50 -2.07 8.13
C VAL A 70 12.43 -1.55 7.18
N CYS A 71 12.66 -1.76 5.87
CA CYS A 71 11.85 -1.27 4.77
C CYS A 71 11.18 -2.38 3.95
N GLY A 72 10.97 -3.56 4.55
CA GLY A 72 10.19 -4.66 3.96
C GLY A 72 11.01 -5.69 3.18
N ASP A 73 12.33 -5.52 3.13
CA ASP A 73 13.25 -6.53 2.62
C ASP A 73 13.40 -7.73 3.59
N PRO A 74 13.79 -8.92 3.13
CA PRO A 74 14.09 -10.05 4.01
C PRO A 74 15.24 -9.75 4.98
N TYR A 75 15.12 -10.24 6.23
CA TYR A 75 16.14 -10.02 7.25
C TYR A 75 17.53 -10.54 6.83
N ASN A 76 17.60 -11.74 6.25
CA ASN A 76 18.84 -12.37 5.75
C ASN A 76 19.05 -12.13 4.24
N GLY A 77 18.43 -11.09 3.66
CA GLY A 77 18.52 -10.75 2.24
C GLY A 77 19.22 -9.42 1.97
N ALA A 78 19.32 -9.08 0.68
CA ALA A 78 19.72 -7.75 0.27
C ALA A 78 18.69 -6.72 0.76
N ARG A 79 19.18 -5.61 1.32
CA ARG A 79 18.34 -4.50 1.82
C ARG A 79 18.12 -3.48 0.70
N GLU A 80 17.36 -3.89 -0.32
CA GLU A 80 17.17 -3.09 -1.54
C GLU A 80 16.41 -1.78 -1.29
N HIS A 81 15.49 -1.77 -0.32
CA HIS A 81 14.62 -0.65 -0.01
C HIS A 81 15.12 0.19 1.17
N GLU A 82 16.22 -0.19 1.82
CA GLU A 82 16.85 0.62 2.86
C GLU A 82 17.77 1.71 2.26
N THR A 83 18.15 2.72 3.04
CA THR A 83 19.02 3.81 2.58
C THR A 83 20.35 3.30 2.04
N GLY A 84 20.66 3.69 0.80
CA GLY A 84 21.82 3.23 0.02
C GLY A 84 21.56 1.96 -0.78
N GLY A 85 20.38 1.34 -0.65
CA GLY A 85 19.94 0.21 -1.46
C GLY A 85 19.55 0.60 -2.89
N LYS A 86 19.10 -0.40 -3.65
CA LYS A 86 18.68 -0.25 -5.06
C LYS A 86 17.55 0.77 -5.25
N TYR A 87 16.66 0.90 -4.27
CA TYR A 87 15.52 1.81 -4.29
C TYR A 87 15.62 2.93 -3.23
N GLY A 88 16.44 2.76 -2.19
CA GLY A 88 16.74 3.80 -1.19
C GLY A 88 17.82 4.78 -1.66
N LEU A 89 17.52 5.55 -2.70
CA LEU A 89 18.52 6.29 -3.48
C LEU A 89 18.78 7.73 -3.02
N PHE A 90 18.28 8.15 -1.86
CA PHE A 90 18.56 9.49 -1.32
C PHE A 90 20.06 9.83 -1.26
N PRO A 91 20.97 8.92 -0.83
CA PRO A 91 22.41 9.22 -0.83
C PRO A 91 22.95 9.57 -2.22
N LYS A 92 22.38 9.00 -3.28
CA LYS A 92 22.82 9.25 -4.66
C LYS A 92 22.17 10.48 -5.28
N HIS A 93 20.90 10.72 -5.00
CA HIS A 93 20.08 11.67 -5.76
C HIS A 93 19.50 12.83 -4.93
N GLY A 94 19.62 12.79 -3.60
CA GLY A 94 19.13 13.81 -2.67
C GLY A 94 17.67 14.15 -2.89
N SER A 95 17.36 15.45 -2.94
CA SER A 95 16.00 15.98 -3.14
C SER A 95 15.28 15.48 -4.40
N LYS A 96 15.99 14.94 -5.40
CA LYS A 96 15.38 14.41 -6.63
C LYS A 96 14.56 13.14 -6.41
N VAL A 97 14.77 12.41 -5.32
CA VAL A 97 14.03 11.20 -4.94
C VAL A 97 13.17 11.40 -3.69
N ILE A 98 13.00 12.64 -3.23
CA ILE A 98 12.05 12.97 -2.16
C ILE A 98 10.63 12.90 -2.71
N ALA A 99 9.81 12.07 -2.07
CA ALA A 99 8.45 11.78 -2.46
C ALA A 99 7.50 12.96 -2.23
N ALA A 100 7.69 13.68 -1.11
CA ALA A 100 6.90 14.85 -0.73
C ALA A 100 7.64 15.74 0.27
N CYS A 101 7.16 16.98 0.41
CA CYS A 101 7.69 18.01 1.30
C CYS A 101 6.50 18.51 2.14
N TYR A 102 6.62 18.50 3.48
CA TYR A 102 5.57 18.94 4.38
C TYR A 102 6.05 19.97 5.41
N ALA A 103 5.16 20.87 5.83
CA ALA A 103 5.47 21.75 6.97
C ALA A 103 5.57 20.93 8.29
N PRO A 104 6.38 21.36 9.26
CA PRO A 104 6.40 20.73 10.58
C PRO A 104 5.01 20.72 11.21
N GLY A 105 4.59 19.59 11.79
CA GLY A 105 3.27 19.46 12.40
C GLY A 105 2.12 19.23 11.40
N ALA A 106 2.41 19.15 10.10
CA ALA A 106 1.39 18.92 9.09
C ALA A 106 0.66 17.58 9.29
N THR A 107 -0.61 17.56 8.92
CA THR A 107 -1.34 16.31 8.69
C THR A 107 -1.09 15.87 7.26
N VAL A 108 -0.54 14.68 7.07
CA VAL A 108 -0.23 14.12 5.76
C VAL A 108 -1.39 13.28 5.26
N ASP A 109 -1.84 13.54 4.04
CA ASP A 109 -2.73 12.65 3.30
C ASP A 109 -1.92 11.48 2.71
N ILE A 110 -2.34 10.28 3.04
CA ILE A 110 -1.70 9.03 2.61
C ILE A 110 -2.71 8.20 1.83
N GLU A 111 -2.25 7.67 0.70
CA GLU A 111 -2.99 6.76 -0.16
C GLU A 111 -2.24 5.42 -0.22
N VAL A 112 -2.90 4.36 0.23
CA VAL A 112 -2.42 2.98 0.16
C VAL A 112 -3.26 2.25 -0.89
N ASP A 113 -2.58 1.73 -1.90
CA ASP A 113 -3.16 0.81 -2.86
C ASP A 113 -3.06 -0.61 -2.29
N ILE A 114 -4.20 -1.28 -2.12
CA ILE A 114 -4.32 -2.61 -1.52
C ILE A 114 -4.61 -3.61 -2.64
N THR A 115 -3.57 -4.32 -3.07
CA THR A 115 -3.66 -5.33 -4.12
C THR A 115 -4.20 -6.68 -3.60
N ALA A 116 -4.08 -6.95 -2.30
CA ALA A 116 -4.82 -7.99 -1.60
C ALA A 116 -5.17 -7.57 -0.17
N ASN A 117 -6.45 -7.64 0.19
CA ASN A 117 -6.93 -7.27 1.52
C ASN A 117 -6.84 -8.49 2.46
N HIS A 118 -5.91 -8.44 3.41
CA HIS A 118 -5.76 -9.45 4.47
C HIS A 118 -6.27 -8.98 5.84
N TRP A 119 -7.13 -7.94 5.85
CA TRP A 119 -7.69 -7.30 7.04
C TRP A 119 -6.60 -6.81 7.99
N GLY A 120 -6.87 -6.58 9.27
CA GLY A 120 -5.87 -6.11 10.22
C GLY A 120 -5.78 -4.59 10.24
N TYR A 121 -4.57 -4.04 10.25
CA TYR A 121 -4.38 -2.60 10.42
C TYR A 121 -3.08 -2.07 9.81
N PHE A 122 -3.09 -0.77 9.51
CA PHE A 122 -1.90 0.00 9.17
C PHE A 122 -1.40 0.79 10.38
N THR A 123 -0.08 0.92 10.48
CA THR A 123 0.58 1.91 11.33
C THR A 123 1.58 2.72 10.51
N PHE A 124 1.88 3.92 10.98
CA PHE A 124 2.90 4.78 10.40
C PHE A 124 3.92 5.19 11.44
N GLY A 125 5.20 5.11 11.09
CA GLY A 125 6.30 5.61 11.89
C GLY A 125 7.10 6.67 11.15
N LEU A 126 7.76 7.55 11.89
CA LEU A 126 8.69 8.54 11.33
C LEU A 126 10.08 8.36 11.93
N CYS A 127 11.09 8.28 11.08
CA CYS A 127 12.50 8.30 11.45
C CYS A 127 13.16 9.53 10.81
N LYS A 128 13.93 10.30 11.58
CA LYS A 128 14.76 11.39 11.05
C LYS A 128 16.17 10.86 10.81
N LEU A 129 16.71 11.10 9.61
CA LEU A 129 18.08 10.77 9.25
C LEU A 129 18.89 12.07 9.14
N ASP A 130 19.91 12.20 9.99
CA ASP A 130 20.63 13.47 10.19
C ASP A 130 21.61 13.81 9.06
N THR A 131 22.11 12.80 8.34
CA THR A 131 23.04 12.97 7.21
C THR A 131 22.56 12.23 5.97
N ARG A 132 23.20 12.55 4.85
CA ARG A 132 22.90 11.99 3.53
C ARG A 132 23.04 10.46 3.49
N GLU A 133 24.01 9.91 4.22
CA GLU A 133 24.34 8.48 4.27
C GLU A 133 23.76 7.78 5.51
N SER A 134 23.07 8.51 6.40
CA SER A 134 22.47 7.94 7.60
C SER A 134 21.47 6.84 7.21
N LYS A 135 21.44 5.75 7.97
CA LYS A 135 20.52 4.64 7.73
C LYS A 135 19.47 4.56 8.83
N GLU A 136 18.25 4.26 8.42
CA GLU A 136 17.15 3.94 9.33
C GLU A 136 17.43 2.66 10.12
N THR A 137 17.05 2.69 11.40
CA THR A 137 17.02 1.52 12.28
C THR A 137 15.63 1.41 12.89
N GLU A 138 15.29 0.24 13.45
CA GLU A 138 13.98 0.05 14.10
C GLU A 138 13.74 1.05 15.23
N GLU A 139 14.80 1.36 16.01
CA GLU A 139 14.74 2.24 17.18
C GLU A 139 14.53 3.70 16.82
N CYS A 140 14.82 4.09 15.57
CA CYS A 140 14.62 5.45 15.09
C CYS A 140 13.14 5.79 14.90
N PHE A 141 12.30 4.80 14.58
CA PHE A 141 10.91 5.04 14.20
C PHE A 141 10.05 5.38 15.40
N GLN A 142 9.52 6.60 15.39
CA GLN A 142 8.48 7.03 16.33
C GLN A 142 7.10 6.80 15.71
N LEU A 143 6.23 6.11 16.45
CA LEU A 143 4.85 5.83 16.01
C LEU A 143 4.06 7.14 15.87
N LEU A 144 3.42 7.33 14.72
CA LEU A 144 2.57 8.46 14.43
C LEU A 144 1.12 8.16 14.82
N ALA A 145 0.35 9.23 15.05
CA ALA A 145 -1.08 9.16 15.31
C ALA A 145 -1.87 9.85 14.19
N GLN A 146 -3.07 9.35 13.95
CA GLN A 146 -4.08 9.99 13.13
C GLN A 146 -4.59 11.27 13.81
N PRO A 147 -5.31 12.16 13.09
CA PRO A 147 -5.86 13.37 13.68
C PRO A 147 -6.78 13.13 14.89
N ASN A 148 -7.48 11.99 14.92
CA ASN A 148 -8.35 11.56 16.01
C ASN A 148 -7.59 10.95 17.22
N GLY A 149 -6.26 10.84 17.16
CA GLY A 149 -5.41 10.30 18.22
C GLY A 149 -5.10 8.80 18.09
N GLU A 150 -5.77 8.08 17.20
CA GLU A 150 -5.54 6.64 17.01
C GLU A 150 -4.25 6.37 16.23
N THR A 151 -3.48 5.36 16.65
CA THR A 151 -2.22 5.00 15.98
C THR A 151 -2.39 3.92 14.91
N LYS A 152 -3.47 3.14 15.01
CA LYS A 152 -3.82 2.07 14.06
C LYS A 152 -4.96 2.53 13.17
N TRP A 153 -4.79 2.37 11.86
CA TRP A 153 -5.88 2.52 10.90
C TRP A 153 -6.43 1.13 10.55
N PRO A 154 -7.69 0.81 10.87
CA PRO A 154 -8.25 -0.52 10.66
C PRO A 154 -8.51 -0.75 9.17
N VAL A 155 -8.00 -1.86 8.62
CA VAL A 155 -8.30 -2.27 7.24
C VAL A 155 -9.70 -2.89 7.21
N PRO A 156 -10.69 -2.29 6.52
CA PRO A 156 -12.07 -2.75 6.61
C PRO A 156 -12.26 -4.17 6.11
N TYR A 157 -13.01 -4.97 6.88
CA TYR A 157 -13.48 -6.28 6.44
C TYR A 157 -14.47 -6.14 5.29
N GLY A 158 -14.32 -6.98 4.26
CA GLY A 158 -15.26 -7.00 3.14
C GLY A 158 -15.18 -5.77 2.22
N ALA A 159 -14.14 -4.93 2.34
CA ALA A 159 -13.77 -4.05 1.24
C ALA A 159 -13.60 -4.92 -0.04
N PRO A 160 -13.87 -4.38 -1.24
CA PRO A 160 -13.79 -5.15 -2.48
C PRO A 160 -12.48 -5.97 -2.54
N GLY A 161 -12.53 -7.14 -3.17
CA GLY A 161 -11.35 -7.94 -3.47
C GLY A 161 -10.27 -7.12 -4.21
N SER A 162 -9.10 -7.73 -4.42
CA SER A 162 -7.91 -7.15 -5.08
C SER A 162 -8.18 -5.87 -5.89
N ASP A 163 -7.51 -4.77 -5.53
CA ASP A 163 -7.62 -3.42 -6.09
C ASP A 163 -8.55 -2.47 -5.30
N ALA A 164 -8.20 -2.20 -4.05
CA ALA A 164 -8.85 -1.19 -3.21
C ALA A 164 -7.89 -0.08 -2.80
N THR A 165 -8.36 1.18 -2.80
CA THR A 165 -7.57 2.32 -2.32
C THR A 165 -8.02 2.75 -0.93
N ALA A 166 -7.11 2.74 0.04
CA ALA A 166 -7.33 3.30 1.37
C ALA A 166 -6.75 4.72 1.45
N ASN A 167 -7.58 5.66 1.88
CA ASN A 167 -7.20 7.05 2.11
C ASN A 167 -7.23 7.33 3.62
N LEU A 168 -6.11 7.79 4.15
CA LEU A 168 -5.91 7.97 5.58
C LEU A 168 -5.01 9.18 5.86
N GLN A 169 -5.05 9.65 7.11
CA GLN A 169 -4.31 10.84 7.53
C GLN A 169 -3.51 10.56 8.79
N TYR A 170 -2.26 11.02 8.83
CA TYR A 170 -1.40 10.94 10.02
C TYR A 170 -0.75 12.30 10.30
N LYS A 171 -0.52 12.63 11.56
CA LYS A 171 0.13 13.88 11.98
C LYS A 171 1.63 13.69 12.09
N LEU A 172 2.39 14.56 11.43
CA LEU A 172 3.83 14.68 11.63
C LEU A 172 4.12 15.41 12.94
N PRO A 173 5.24 15.11 13.63
CA PRO A 173 5.64 15.87 14.81
C PRO A 173 6.00 17.32 14.46
N ALA A 174 5.53 18.28 15.25
CA ALA A 174 5.82 19.70 15.05
C ALA A 174 7.29 20.08 15.34
N SER A 175 7.99 19.28 16.14
CA SER A 175 9.39 19.50 16.53
C SER A 175 10.40 18.90 15.55
N VAL A 176 9.95 18.13 14.55
CA VAL A 176 10.85 17.44 13.61
C VAL A 176 10.99 18.24 12.33
N THR A 177 12.25 18.43 11.91
CA THR A 177 12.62 19.00 10.61
C THR A 177 13.74 18.17 9.99
N CYS A 178 13.73 18.04 8.66
CA CYS A 178 14.66 17.27 7.85
C CYS A 178 14.58 17.73 6.39
N GLU A 179 15.57 18.49 5.95
CA GLU A 179 15.69 19.02 4.59
C GLU A 179 17.17 19.10 4.17
N GLY A 180 17.41 19.29 2.87
CA GLY A 180 18.76 19.41 2.32
C GLY A 180 19.50 18.08 2.34
N GLU A 181 20.60 18.01 3.09
CA GLU A 181 21.38 16.77 3.27
C GLU A 181 20.79 15.84 4.34
N SER A 182 19.78 16.29 5.10
CA SER A 182 18.95 15.46 5.97
C SER A 182 17.64 15.12 5.28
N HIS A 183 17.03 13.98 5.64
CA HIS A 183 15.68 13.62 5.22
C HIS A 183 14.98 12.80 6.30
N CYS A 184 13.66 12.68 6.21
CA CYS A 184 12.90 11.78 7.07
C CYS A 184 12.38 10.60 6.27
N VAL A 185 12.31 9.45 6.93
CA VAL A 185 11.68 8.24 6.41
C VAL A 185 10.34 8.09 7.11
N LEU A 186 9.26 8.25 6.35
CA LEU A 186 7.94 7.79 6.76
C LEU A 186 7.87 6.29 6.45
N ARG A 187 7.45 5.47 7.40
CA ARG A 187 7.31 4.03 7.23
C ARG A 187 5.87 3.61 7.43
N TRP A 188 5.29 3.02 6.40
CA TRP A 188 4.06 2.25 6.51
C TRP A 188 4.38 0.84 6.97
N TRP A 189 3.59 0.32 7.89
CA TRP A 189 3.62 -1.08 8.28
C TRP A 189 2.20 -1.62 8.28
N TYR A 190 1.96 -2.59 7.41
CA TYR A 190 0.73 -3.35 7.39
C TYR A 190 0.90 -4.66 8.17
N THR A 191 0.13 -4.83 9.24
CA THR A 191 -0.04 -6.11 9.92
C THR A 191 -1.38 -6.72 9.49
N SER A 192 -1.36 -7.88 8.84
CA SER A 192 -2.59 -8.58 8.45
C SER A 192 -3.39 -9.06 9.67
N GLY A 193 -4.63 -9.48 9.45
CA GLY A 193 -5.53 -9.91 10.51
C GLY A 193 -6.28 -11.20 10.19
N ASN A 194 -5.73 -12.03 9.30
CA ASN A 194 -6.37 -13.24 8.81
C ASN A 194 -5.82 -14.53 9.44
N ASN A 195 -4.80 -14.45 10.30
CA ASN A 195 -4.28 -15.59 11.07
C ASN A 195 -4.63 -15.45 12.56
N PRO A 196 -4.76 -16.56 13.30
CA PRO A 196 -4.80 -16.52 14.76
C PRO A 196 -3.41 -16.18 15.33
N GLY A 197 -3.37 -15.51 16.48
CA GLY A 197 -2.12 -15.16 17.19
C GLY A 197 -1.79 -13.67 17.19
N GLY A 198 -0.58 -13.35 17.63
CA GLY A 198 -0.05 -11.98 17.70
C GLY A 198 0.54 -11.50 16.38
N VAL A 199 1.30 -10.40 16.43
CA VAL A 199 1.86 -9.73 15.25
C VAL A 199 2.78 -10.63 14.42
N ASN A 200 3.55 -11.51 15.07
CA ASN A 200 4.52 -12.39 14.41
C ASN A 200 3.84 -13.58 13.71
N GLU A 201 2.58 -13.86 14.04
CA GLU A 201 1.74 -14.86 13.39
C GLU A 201 0.98 -14.29 12.18
N GLN A 202 1.06 -12.97 11.97
CA GLN A 202 0.46 -12.30 10.82
C GLN A 202 1.46 -12.15 9.68
N LYS A 203 0.92 -12.08 8.46
CA LYS A 203 1.68 -11.61 7.32
C LYS A 203 1.83 -10.10 7.44
N GLN A 204 2.99 -9.58 7.06
CA GLN A 204 3.34 -8.20 7.32
C GLN A 204 4.05 -7.59 6.12
N PHE A 205 3.86 -6.29 5.93
CA PHE A 205 4.43 -5.52 4.82
C PHE A 205 4.94 -4.18 5.30
N TRP A 206 6.03 -3.73 4.71
CA TRP A 206 6.62 -2.43 5.03
C TRP A 206 6.94 -1.67 3.76
N ASN A 207 6.72 -0.36 3.81
CA ASN A 207 7.21 0.56 2.79
C ASN A 207 7.89 1.73 3.48
N CYS A 208 9.07 2.13 2.99
CA CYS A 208 9.75 3.35 3.40
C CYS A 208 9.58 4.44 2.34
N ILE A 209 9.30 5.67 2.78
CA ILE A 209 9.03 6.84 1.96
C ILE A 209 9.94 7.98 2.41
N ASP A 210 10.81 8.45 1.52
CA ASP A 210 11.68 9.59 1.80
C ASP A 210 10.92 10.90 1.63
N ILE A 211 10.80 11.67 2.70
CA ILE A 211 10.10 12.96 2.74
C ILE A 211 10.99 14.06 3.30
N TYR A 212 10.66 15.29 2.96
CA TYR A 212 11.16 16.47 3.64
C TYR A 212 10.13 17.03 4.60
N ILE A 213 10.63 17.55 5.72
CA ILE A 213 9.85 18.29 6.70
C ILE A 213 10.57 19.59 7.01
N GLY A 214 9.99 20.72 6.65
CA GLY A 214 10.58 22.00 6.97
C GLY A 214 9.73 23.18 6.56
N ASN A 215 10.15 24.36 7.00
CA ASN A 215 9.39 25.59 6.81
C ASN A 215 9.31 25.99 5.33
N SER A 216 10.22 25.48 4.50
CA SER A 216 10.20 25.68 3.05
C SER A 216 9.09 24.87 2.36
N CYS A 217 8.66 23.77 2.97
CA CYS A 217 7.64 22.85 2.45
C CYS A 217 6.18 23.33 2.62
N GLY A 218 5.94 24.49 3.23
CA GLY A 218 4.60 24.99 3.59
C GLY A 218 4.13 26.23 2.84
N ALA A 219 4.93 26.77 1.91
CA ALA A 219 4.48 27.85 1.06
C ALA A 219 3.57 27.27 -0.03
N THR A 220 2.26 27.22 0.24
CA THR A 220 1.27 27.16 -0.84
C THR A 220 1.63 28.27 -1.83
N PRO A 221 1.88 27.98 -3.13
CA PRO A 221 1.88 29.04 -4.12
C PRO A 221 0.57 29.81 -3.94
N PRO A 222 0.56 31.16 -4.00
CA PRO A 222 -0.70 31.89 -3.99
C PRO A 222 -1.57 31.29 -5.09
N SER A 223 -2.76 30.82 -4.71
CA SER A 223 -3.79 30.38 -5.64
C SER A 223 -3.83 31.38 -6.78
N SER A 224 -3.48 30.93 -7.98
CA SER A 224 -3.45 31.80 -9.15
C SER A 224 -4.79 32.55 -9.23
N PRO A 225 -4.80 33.87 -9.42
CA PRO A 225 -6.05 34.59 -9.52
C PRO A 225 -6.82 34.05 -10.73
N THR A 226 -8.08 33.71 -10.47
CA THR A 226 -9.16 33.41 -11.41
C THR A 226 -8.86 33.88 -12.83
N ALA A 227 -8.79 32.92 -13.77
CA ALA A 227 -8.65 33.20 -15.18
C ALA A 227 -9.74 34.19 -15.63
N ALA A 228 -9.32 35.39 -16.07
CA ALA A 228 -10.16 36.27 -16.84
C ALA A 228 -10.42 35.65 -18.24
N PRO A 229 -11.56 35.94 -18.89
CA PRO A 229 -11.96 35.28 -20.13
C PRO A 229 -10.95 35.51 -21.25
N ALA A 230 -10.56 34.42 -21.92
CA ALA A 230 -9.62 34.45 -23.03
C ALA A 230 -10.18 35.24 -24.23
N THR A 231 -9.51 36.34 -24.58
CA THR A 231 -9.70 37.01 -25.87
C THR A 231 -8.93 36.23 -26.94
N THR A 232 -9.67 35.66 -27.88
CA THR A 232 -9.17 34.98 -29.08
C THR A 232 -8.34 35.92 -29.97
N THR A 233 -7.07 35.59 -30.18
CA THR A 233 -6.28 36.07 -31.32
C THR A 233 -5.77 34.89 -32.14
N SER A 234 -6.13 34.93 -33.41
CA SER A 234 -5.89 33.94 -34.46
C SER A 234 -4.39 33.71 -34.69
N LYS A 235 -3.94 32.44 -34.69
CA LYS A 235 -2.61 32.05 -35.15
C LYS A 235 -2.66 31.63 -36.62
N VAL A 236 -1.79 32.27 -37.40
CA VAL A 236 -1.43 31.92 -38.79
C VAL A 236 -0.76 30.53 -38.83
N PRO A 237 -1.04 29.67 -39.83
CA PRO A 237 -0.43 28.33 -39.92
C PRO A 237 0.98 28.39 -40.49
N VAL A 238 1.93 27.72 -39.84
CA VAL A 238 3.27 27.44 -40.39
C VAL A 238 3.30 25.98 -40.85
N THR A 239 3.53 25.77 -42.14
CA THR A 239 3.65 24.46 -42.79
C THR A 239 5.03 23.86 -42.60
N TYR A 240 5.12 22.59 -42.19
CA TYR A 240 6.34 21.78 -42.27
C TYR A 240 6.16 20.63 -43.29
N PRO A 241 7.20 20.21 -44.01
CA PRO A 241 7.13 19.16 -45.04
C PRO A 241 7.02 17.74 -44.44
N PRO A 242 6.50 16.76 -45.20
CA PRO A 242 6.20 15.42 -44.68
C PRO A 242 7.42 14.51 -44.65
N VAL A 243 7.61 13.81 -43.53
CA VAL A 243 8.56 12.70 -43.40
C VAL A 243 7.89 11.40 -43.87
N THR A 244 8.55 10.72 -44.80
CA THR A 244 8.10 9.44 -45.38
C THR A 244 8.44 8.29 -44.43
N THR A 245 7.45 7.50 -44.02
CA THR A 245 7.66 6.24 -43.28
C THR A 245 7.24 5.04 -44.14
N THR A 246 8.20 4.18 -44.42
CA THR A 246 8.02 2.89 -45.11
C THR A 246 7.34 1.88 -44.19
N LYS A 247 6.23 1.30 -44.66
CA LYS A 247 5.49 0.21 -44.00
C LYS A 247 6.21 -1.14 -44.15
N SER A 248 6.21 -1.94 -43.09
CA SER A 248 6.43 -3.39 -43.12
C SER A 248 5.18 -4.10 -42.58
N PRO A 249 4.83 -5.33 -43.03
CA PRO A 249 3.45 -5.84 -42.97
C PRO A 249 3.07 -6.48 -41.63
N ALA A 250 1.80 -6.27 -41.25
CA ALA A 250 1.16 -6.88 -40.08
C ALA A 250 0.62 -8.29 -40.41
N THR A 251 0.94 -9.27 -39.55
CA THR A 251 0.39 -10.62 -39.58
C THR A 251 -1.01 -10.63 -38.96
N THR A 252 -1.95 -11.25 -39.67
CA THR A 252 -3.38 -11.32 -39.32
C THR A 252 -3.64 -12.39 -38.26
N VAL A 253 -4.19 -12.02 -37.10
CA VAL A 253 -4.81 -12.96 -36.16
C VAL A 253 -6.32 -12.72 -36.15
N LYS A 254 -7.08 -13.79 -36.38
CA LYS A 254 -8.55 -13.84 -36.41
C LYS A 254 -9.15 -13.55 -35.02
N PRO A 255 -10.21 -12.73 -34.88
CA PRO A 255 -10.93 -12.58 -33.61
C PRO A 255 -11.89 -13.75 -33.36
N PHE A 256 -11.97 -14.18 -32.09
CA PHE A 256 -12.96 -15.11 -31.56
C PHE A 256 -14.26 -14.34 -31.22
N PRO A 257 -15.48 -14.88 -31.47
CA PRO A 257 -16.71 -14.14 -31.23
C PRO A 257 -17.05 -14.13 -29.73
N SER A 258 -17.19 -12.93 -29.15
CA SER A 258 -17.77 -12.71 -27.83
C SER A 258 -19.21 -12.27 -27.98
N SER A 259 -20.15 -13.12 -27.53
CA SER A 259 -21.57 -12.80 -27.43
C SER A 259 -21.93 -12.53 -25.98
N TYR A 260 -21.90 -11.26 -25.57
CA TYR A 260 -22.64 -10.81 -24.38
C TYR A 260 -23.28 -9.47 -24.66
N ALA A 261 -24.60 -9.42 -24.45
CA ALA A 261 -25.44 -8.24 -24.65
C ALA A 261 -25.18 -7.19 -23.54
N PRO A 262 -25.33 -5.88 -23.83
CA PRO A 262 -25.13 -4.83 -22.84
C PRO A 262 -26.31 -4.77 -21.86
N ILE A 263 -26.03 -4.90 -20.55
CA ILE A 263 -26.94 -4.48 -19.48
C ILE A 263 -26.62 -3.04 -19.07
N THR A 264 -27.61 -2.16 -19.22
CA THR A 264 -27.55 -0.74 -18.84
C THR A 264 -27.44 -0.57 -17.31
N PRO A 265 -26.57 0.31 -16.79
CA PRO A 265 -26.51 0.60 -15.35
C PRO A 265 -27.71 1.44 -14.90
N ALA A 266 -28.43 0.97 -13.89
CA ALA A 266 -29.42 1.77 -13.16
C ALA A 266 -28.71 2.58 -12.07
N THR A 267 -28.94 3.89 -12.05
CA THR A 267 -28.47 4.83 -11.03
C THR A 267 -29.27 4.67 -9.74
N PRO A 268 -28.66 4.44 -8.57
CA PRO A 268 -29.40 4.51 -7.31
C PRO A 268 -29.43 5.94 -6.77
N THR A 269 -30.64 6.43 -6.51
CA THR A 269 -30.95 7.70 -5.85
C THR A 269 -30.50 7.68 -4.38
N PRO A 270 -29.89 8.76 -3.84
CA PRO A 270 -29.55 8.83 -2.42
C PRO A 270 -30.81 9.05 -1.56
N SER A 271 -31.02 8.17 -0.58
CA SER A 271 -32.07 8.32 0.44
C SER A 271 -31.50 9.00 1.70
N PRO A 272 -32.18 9.97 2.31
CA PRO A 272 -31.66 10.69 3.47
C PRO A 272 -31.84 9.88 4.76
N PHE A 273 -30.73 9.47 5.38
CA PHE A 273 -30.75 8.84 6.71
C PHE A 273 -30.89 9.90 7.81
N THR A 274 -32.08 9.99 8.39
CA THR A 274 -32.34 10.68 9.67
C THR A 274 -31.80 9.86 10.85
N ARG A 275 -31.06 10.53 11.74
CA ARG A 275 -30.56 10.00 13.01
C ARG A 275 -31.72 9.69 13.96
N GLY A 276 -31.89 8.42 14.32
CA GLY A 276 -32.73 7.98 15.45
C GLY A 276 -31.87 7.68 16.70
N PRO A 277 -32.43 7.77 17.91
CA PRO A 277 -31.66 7.72 19.16
C PRO A 277 -31.25 6.29 19.56
N THR A 278 -30.11 6.23 20.24
CA THR A 278 -29.39 5.03 20.72
C THR A 278 -30.24 4.18 21.65
N VAL A 279 -30.60 2.96 21.24
CA VAL A 279 -31.06 1.91 22.16
C VAL A 279 -29.89 0.98 22.45
N LYS A 280 -29.52 0.89 23.73
CA LYS A 280 -28.55 -0.07 24.27
C LYS A 280 -29.10 -1.50 24.10
N PRO A 281 -28.48 -2.39 23.31
CA PRO A 281 -28.91 -3.78 23.25
C PRO A 281 -28.47 -4.49 24.54
N THR A 282 -29.44 -4.90 25.37
CA THR A 282 -29.23 -5.66 26.61
C THR A 282 -29.58 -7.13 26.38
N VAL A 283 -28.95 -7.77 25.38
CA VAL A 283 -29.03 -9.24 25.24
C VAL A 283 -27.62 -9.77 25.05
N PRO A 284 -27.04 -10.49 26.03
CA PRO A 284 -25.82 -11.24 25.84
C PRO A 284 -26.03 -12.27 24.71
N PRO A 285 -25.04 -12.51 23.83
CA PRO A 285 -25.15 -13.59 22.86
C PRO A 285 -25.27 -14.96 23.57
N PRO A 286 -25.91 -15.96 22.94
CA PRO A 286 -26.13 -17.27 23.56
C PRO A 286 -24.82 -17.89 24.05
N ALA A 287 -24.83 -18.38 25.28
CA ALA A 287 -23.68 -19.06 25.88
C ALA A 287 -23.31 -20.28 25.03
N GLY A 288 -22.13 -20.26 24.40
CA GLY A 288 -21.56 -21.40 23.68
C GLY A 288 -20.72 -21.08 22.44
N THR A 289 -20.80 -19.86 21.89
CA THR A 289 -20.09 -19.53 20.63
C THR A 289 -18.60 -19.25 20.80
N CYS A 290 -18.18 -18.72 21.95
CA CYS A 290 -16.82 -18.19 22.10
C CYS A 290 -15.72 -19.23 22.41
N GLY A 291 -16.07 -20.45 22.82
CA GLY A 291 -15.08 -21.42 23.31
C GLY A 291 -14.17 -20.80 24.38
N GLY A 292 -12.85 -20.85 24.16
CA GLY A 292 -11.83 -20.19 25.01
C GLY A 292 -11.38 -18.81 24.52
N CYS A 293 -12.04 -18.23 23.51
CA CYS A 293 -11.66 -16.92 22.98
C CYS A 293 -12.06 -15.79 23.93
N THR A 294 -11.12 -14.89 24.23
CA THR A 294 -11.30 -13.73 25.13
C THR A 294 -11.22 -12.39 24.39
N ASN A 295 -11.33 -12.39 23.07
CA ASN A 295 -11.28 -11.19 22.23
C ASN A 295 -12.24 -11.38 21.02
N CYS A 296 -11.83 -11.19 19.76
CA CYS A 296 -12.74 -11.32 18.62
C CYS A 296 -12.75 -12.75 18.04
N TYR A 297 -13.92 -13.43 18.02
CA TYR A 297 -14.07 -14.82 17.60
C TYR A 297 -14.69 -14.95 16.20
N TYR A 298 -14.17 -15.87 15.39
CA TYR A 298 -14.70 -16.20 14.07
C TYR A 298 -15.15 -17.66 13.99
N GLY A 299 -16.47 -17.84 13.93
CA GLY A 299 -17.12 -19.15 13.97
C GLY A 299 -16.69 -20.15 12.90
N PRO A 300 -16.62 -19.77 11.60
CA PRO A 300 -16.36 -20.73 10.52
C PRO A 300 -15.05 -21.52 10.64
N THR A 301 -13.99 -20.92 11.17
CA THR A 301 -12.70 -21.61 11.38
C THR A 301 -12.32 -21.78 12.85
N LYS A 302 -13.20 -21.40 13.78
CA LYS A 302 -12.95 -21.39 15.23
C LYS A 302 -11.73 -20.54 15.63
N ALA A 303 -11.42 -19.50 14.86
CA ALA A 303 -10.27 -18.63 15.12
C ALA A 303 -10.60 -17.60 16.21
N CYS A 304 -9.60 -17.26 17.02
CA CYS A 304 -9.65 -16.18 18.00
C CYS A 304 -8.58 -15.15 17.68
N PHE A 305 -9.00 -13.93 17.37
CA PHE A 305 -8.14 -12.80 17.04
C PHE A 305 -7.86 -11.99 18.30
N SER A 306 -6.58 -11.77 18.62
CA SER A 306 -6.13 -11.02 19.79
C SER A 306 -5.77 -9.57 19.43
N GLY A 307 -5.94 -8.64 20.37
CA GLY A 307 -5.53 -7.24 20.20
C GLY A 307 -6.50 -6.38 19.38
N TRP A 308 -7.68 -6.91 19.07
CA TRP A 308 -8.77 -6.17 18.44
C TRP A 308 -9.62 -5.46 19.50
N THR A 309 -10.18 -4.31 19.17
CA THR A 309 -11.20 -3.65 20.01
C THR A 309 -12.58 -4.25 19.72
N LYS A 310 -13.54 -4.02 20.62
CA LYS A 310 -14.95 -4.39 20.39
C LYS A 310 -15.51 -3.75 19.12
N GLN A 311 -15.06 -2.54 18.79
CA GLN A 311 -15.47 -1.82 17.59
C GLN A 311 -14.88 -2.50 16.34
N ASP A 312 -13.61 -2.87 16.36
CA ASP A 312 -12.99 -3.59 15.25
C ASP A 312 -13.71 -4.92 14.99
N CYS A 313 -14.05 -5.64 16.06
CA CYS A 313 -14.77 -6.90 15.97
C CYS A 313 -16.20 -6.76 15.43
N SER A 314 -16.87 -5.64 15.72
CA SER A 314 -18.25 -5.41 15.28
C SER A 314 -18.37 -4.86 13.85
N THR A 315 -17.26 -4.56 13.18
CA THR A 315 -17.26 -4.07 11.79
C THR A 315 -17.82 -5.08 10.79
N ASN A 316 -17.86 -6.38 11.14
CA ASN A 316 -18.50 -7.41 10.34
C ASN A 316 -19.28 -8.39 11.23
N ALA A 317 -20.55 -8.63 10.88
CA ALA A 317 -21.47 -9.49 11.64
C ALA A 317 -21.04 -10.96 11.72
N ILE A 318 -20.05 -11.39 10.92
CA ILE A 318 -19.51 -12.77 10.98
C ILE A 318 -18.61 -13.01 12.21
N PHE A 319 -18.14 -11.94 12.85
CA PHE A 319 -17.36 -12.04 14.08
C PHE A 319 -18.23 -11.88 15.32
N THR A 320 -17.79 -12.50 16.42
CA THR A 320 -18.43 -12.40 17.73
C THR A 320 -17.42 -11.83 18.72
N TRP A 321 -17.73 -10.69 19.35
CA TRP A 321 -16.91 -10.17 20.43
C TRP A 321 -17.08 -11.03 21.69
N CYS A 322 -15.98 -11.60 22.16
CA CYS A 322 -15.90 -12.51 23.31
C CYS A 322 -14.99 -11.97 24.44
N GLY A 323 -14.51 -10.72 24.32
CA GLY A 323 -13.78 -10.05 25.40
C GLY A 323 -14.71 -9.53 26.49
N ALA A 324 -14.18 -9.49 27.72
CA ALA A 324 -14.86 -8.94 28.91
C ALA A 324 -15.19 -7.44 28.76
#